data_AF-X1N2Q2-F1
#
_entry.id   AF-X1N2Q2-F1
#
_cell.length_a   1.000
_cell.length_b   1.000
_cell.length_c   1.000
_cell.angle_alpha   90.00
_cell.angle_beta   90.00
_cell.angle_gamma   90.00
#
_symmetry.space_group_name_H-M   'P 1'
#
loop_
_entity.id
_entity.type
_entity.pdbx_description
1 polymer ?
#
loop_
_entity_poly.entity_id
_entity_poly.type
_entity_poly.pdbx_seq_one_letter_code
_entity_poly.pdbx_strand_id
1 'polypeptide(L)'
;TEIGLGIKSISIYDGVYHWWMDPVSRKVGKEKAEFNPYQILENLKTAQVKYAGTEKIDGYKTHILNVRDLNTMMGAEGMQKVSGKLWVDARDWVIRKMEMDMEIEDEKGEKRPVKATIKMEDFRKVNGMLMPYRTVMTVPMPTELTPEEEQEMRKGLEEAQKALAEMSPEERAMMEKIMGPQIEMMQKMLAGGGIEIVTVVNDVKVNTGLSDDLFDGSKLK
;
A
#
# COMPACT_ATOMS: atom_id res chain seq x y z
N THR A 1 3.02 10.23 -15.54
CA THR A 1 2.86 11.41 -14.68
C THR A 1 2.71 10.89 -13.26
N GLU A 2 3.80 10.86 -12.50
CA GLU A 2 3.77 10.43 -11.09
C GLU A 2 3.51 11.66 -10.23
N ILE A 3 2.35 11.72 -9.60
CA ILE A 3 2.05 12.78 -8.64
C ILE A 3 2.42 12.26 -7.27
N GLY A 4 3.73 12.24 -7.02
CA GLY A 4 4.26 12.08 -5.67
C GLY A 4 4.09 13.40 -4.93
N LEU A 5 3.13 13.48 -4.01
CA LEU A 5 3.23 14.43 -2.91
C LEU A 5 4.57 14.14 -2.21
N GLY A 6 5.59 14.95 -2.50
CA GLY A 6 6.97 14.77 -2.01
C GLY A 6 7.10 15.06 -0.52
N ILE A 7 6.33 14.35 0.31
CA ILE A 7 6.33 14.45 1.75
C ILE A 7 7.50 13.61 2.25
N LYS A 8 8.52 14.29 2.80
CA LYS A 8 9.63 13.62 3.47
C LYS A 8 9.16 13.16 4.83
N SER A 9 8.92 11.87 4.99
CA SER A 9 8.70 11.23 6.29
C SER A 9 10.02 10.71 6.85
N ILE A 10 10.13 10.70 8.18
CA ILE A 10 11.22 10.03 8.90
C ILE A 10 10.57 9.13 9.94
N SER A 11 10.96 7.85 9.92
CA SER A 11 10.64 6.88 10.96
C SER A 11 11.92 6.17 11.40
N ILE A 12 11.98 5.85 12.70
CA ILE A 12 13.10 5.16 13.34
C ILE A 12 12.53 4.04 14.21
N TYR A 13 13.11 2.85 14.09
CA TYR A 13 12.86 1.76 15.04
C TYR A 13 14.15 1.49 15.82
N ASP A 14 14.13 1.66 17.14
CA ASP A 14 15.30 1.52 18.02
C ASP A 14 15.43 0.11 18.65
N GLY A 15 14.59 -0.84 18.21
CA GLY A 15 14.48 -2.18 18.79
C GLY A 15 13.39 -2.32 19.86
N VAL A 16 12.87 -1.21 20.39
CA VAL A 16 11.80 -1.20 21.42
C VAL A 16 10.66 -0.28 21.04
N TYR A 17 10.97 0.88 20.48
CA TYR A 17 10.04 1.94 20.13
C TYR A 17 10.13 2.26 18.64
N HIS A 18 8.96 2.53 18.07
CA HIS A 18 8.83 3.19 16.79
C HIS A 18 8.67 4.68 17.04
N TRP A 19 9.55 5.46 16.42
CA TRP A 19 9.57 6.92 16.46
C TRP A 19 9.28 7.45 15.07
N TRP A 20 8.52 8.53 14.97
CA TRP A 20 8.24 9.17 13.70
C TRP A 20 8.17 10.68 13.88
N MET A 21 8.42 11.41 12.80
CA MET A 21 8.17 12.85 12.75
C MET A 21 7.00 13.13 11.83
N ASP A 22 5.97 13.76 12.36
CA ASP A 22 4.86 14.26 11.55
C ASP A 22 5.40 15.30 10.56
N PRO A 23 5.25 15.08 9.24
CA PRO A 23 5.92 15.89 8.24
C PRO A 23 5.35 17.31 8.12
N VAL A 24 4.15 17.56 8.66
CA VAL A 24 3.46 18.86 8.60
C VAL A 24 3.75 19.67 9.86
N SER A 25 3.46 19.11 11.02
CA SER A 25 3.57 19.75 12.33
C SER A 25 4.97 19.65 12.96
N ARG A 26 5.84 18.80 12.41
CA ARG A 26 7.18 18.48 12.97
C ARG A 26 7.16 17.91 14.37
N LYS A 27 6.00 17.46 14.85
CA LYS A 27 5.89 16.80 16.15
C LYS A 27 6.48 15.40 16.06
N VAL A 28 7.32 15.07 17.04
CA VAL A 28 7.85 13.72 17.20
C VAL A 28 6.81 12.87 17.92
N GLY A 29 6.42 11.78 17.28
CA GLY A 29 5.63 10.71 17.87
C GLY A 29 6.52 9.55 18.32
N LYS A 30 6.05 8.84 19.33
CA LYS A 30 6.72 7.66 19.89
C LYS A 30 5.66 6.67 20.35
N GLU A 31 5.81 5.42 19.93
CA GLU A 31 5.01 4.30 20.40
C GLU A 31 5.90 3.09 20.63
N LYS A 32 5.48 2.20 21.53
CA LYS A 32 6.18 0.93 21.71
C LYS A 32 5.94 0.10 20.44
N ALA A 33 7.01 -0.35 19.81
CA ALA A 33 6.89 -1.16 18.62
C ALA A 33 6.32 -2.52 19.01
N GLU A 34 5.14 -2.84 18.49
CA GLU A 34 4.53 -4.17 18.61
C GLU A 34 5.06 -5.11 17.51
N PHE A 35 5.81 -4.57 16.54
CA PHE A 35 6.37 -5.30 15.41
C PHE A 35 7.88 -5.43 15.49
N ASN A 36 8.38 -6.64 15.32
CA ASN A 36 9.76 -6.90 14.96
C ASN A 36 9.80 -7.41 13.51
N PRO A 37 10.46 -6.69 12.57
CA PRO A 37 10.49 -7.06 11.16
C PRO A 37 11.18 -8.40 10.87
N TYR A 38 12.03 -8.89 11.77
CA TYR A 38 12.62 -10.22 11.66
C TYR A 38 11.65 -11.35 12.04
N GLN A 39 10.52 -11.02 12.65
CA GLN A 39 9.56 -12.02 13.12
C GLN A 39 8.54 -12.44 12.07
N ILE A 40 8.46 -11.86 10.86
CA ILE A 40 7.45 -12.31 9.86
C ILE A 40 7.52 -13.83 9.63
N LEU A 41 8.73 -14.39 9.52
CA LEU A 41 8.95 -15.84 9.35
C LEU A 41 8.60 -16.65 10.60
N GLU A 42 8.88 -16.12 11.80
CA GLU A 42 8.49 -16.77 13.06
C GLU A 42 6.98 -16.67 13.29
N ASN A 43 6.38 -15.55 12.90
CA ASN A 43 4.95 -15.27 12.97
C ASN A 43 4.17 -16.15 11.99
N LEU A 44 4.77 -16.59 10.88
CA LEU A 44 4.18 -17.63 10.03
C LEU A 44 4.06 -18.98 10.75
N LYS A 45 4.93 -19.30 11.71
CA LYS A 45 4.84 -20.54 12.50
C LYS A 45 3.71 -20.49 13.53
N THR A 46 3.41 -19.30 14.04
CA THR A 46 2.36 -19.08 15.05
C THR A 46 1.02 -18.68 14.44
N ALA A 47 1.03 -18.11 13.24
CA ALA A 47 -0.17 -17.81 12.48
C ALA A 47 -0.91 -19.11 12.14
N GLN A 48 -2.24 -19.08 12.23
CA GLN A 48 -3.08 -20.19 11.78
C GLN A 48 -3.10 -20.23 10.25
N VAL A 49 -2.04 -20.78 9.68
CA VAL A 49 -1.83 -20.95 8.24
C VAL A 49 -2.30 -22.34 7.81
N LYS A 50 -3.05 -22.41 6.71
CA LYS A 50 -3.43 -23.66 6.05
C LYS A 50 -2.91 -23.68 4.63
N TYR A 51 -2.14 -24.72 4.31
CA TYR A 51 -1.74 -24.97 2.93
C TYR A 51 -2.97 -25.28 2.06
N ALA A 52 -3.10 -24.59 0.93
CA ALA A 52 -4.27 -24.67 0.06
C ALA A 52 -3.95 -25.24 -1.33
N GLY A 53 -2.70 -25.62 -1.58
CA GLY A 53 -2.26 -26.24 -2.84
C GLY A 53 -1.25 -25.40 -3.59
N THR A 54 -1.19 -25.58 -4.91
CA THR A 54 -0.26 -24.86 -5.78
C THR A 54 -1.00 -24.25 -6.97
N GLU A 55 -0.52 -23.10 -7.42
CA GLU A 55 -1.03 -22.41 -8.60
C GLU A 55 0.13 -21.78 -9.38
N LYS A 56 -0.10 -21.48 -10.66
CA LYS A 56 0.87 -20.76 -11.49
C LYS A 56 0.45 -19.29 -11.60
N ILE A 57 1.27 -18.39 -11.09
CA ILE A 57 1.08 -16.93 -11.21
C ILE A 57 2.24 -16.36 -12.02
N ASP A 58 1.92 -15.64 -13.10
CA ASP A 58 2.89 -14.92 -13.95
C ASP A 58 4.09 -15.78 -14.39
N GLY A 59 3.84 -17.07 -14.67
CA GLY A 59 4.89 -18.01 -15.06
C GLY A 59 5.50 -18.82 -13.90
N TYR A 60 5.35 -18.38 -12.66
CA TYR A 60 5.95 -18.99 -11.47
C TYR A 60 5.03 -20.01 -10.84
N LYS A 61 5.57 -21.18 -10.50
CA LYS A 61 4.86 -22.14 -9.64
C LYS A 61 4.89 -21.62 -8.20
N THR A 62 3.73 -21.53 -7.57
CA THR A 62 3.57 -20.99 -6.22
C THR A 62 2.81 -21.94 -5.31
N HIS A 63 3.12 -21.88 -4.02
CA HIS A 63 2.37 -22.48 -2.92
C HIS A 63 1.34 -21.47 -2.42
N ILE A 64 0.09 -21.92 -2.24
CA ILE A 64 -0.99 -21.11 -1.70
C ILE A 64 -1.10 -21.37 -0.21
N LEU A 65 -1.05 -20.31 0.59
CA LEU A 65 -1.23 -20.33 2.02
C LEU A 65 -2.47 -19.50 2.39
N ASN A 66 -3.48 -20.12 2.98
CA ASN A 66 -4.60 -19.41 3.59
C ASN A 66 -4.21 -19.00 5.01
N VAL A 67 -4.24 -17.70 5.31
CA VAL A 67 -3.84 -17.14 6.59
C VAL A 67 -5.06 -16.53 7.26
N ARG A 68 -5.41 -17.02 8.45
CA ARG A 68 -6.58 -16.52 9.20
C ARG A 68 -6.35 -15.17 9.89
N ASP A 69 -5.09 -14.82 10.11
CA ASP A 69 -4.69 -13.59 10.78
C ASP A 69 -3.40 -13.06 10.16
N LEU A 70 -3.54 -12.19 9.18
CA LEU A 70 -2.41 -11.51 8.54
C LEU A 70 -1.84 -10.40 9.42
N ASN A 71 -2.59 -9.89 10.41
CA ASN A 71 -2.12 -8.80 11.27
C ASN A 71 -0.95 -9.25 12.13
N THR A 72 -1.02 -10.48 12.67
CA THR A 72 0.11 -11.09 13.40
C THR A 72 1.34 -11.23 12.50
N MET A 73 1.16 -11.52 11.20
CA MET A 73 2.28 -11.62 10.26
C MET A 73 2.88 -10.25 9.93
N MET A 74 2.05 -9.23 9.77
CA MET A 74 2.47 -7.87 9.38
C MET A 74 2.86 -6.98 10.58
N GLY A 75 2.69 -7.47 11.81
CA GLY A 75 2.94 -6.68 13.02
C GLY A 75 1.95 -5.54 13.26
N ALA A 76 0.75 -5.67 12.68
CA ALA A 76 -0.32 -4.70 12.80
C ALA A 76 -1.33 -5.13 13.88
N GLU A 77 -0.83 -5.54 15.04
CA GLU A 77 -1.68 -5.90 16.18
C GLU A 77 -2.48 -4.67 16.63
N GLY A 78 -3.75 -4.85 17.00
CA GLY A 78 -4.68 -3.74 17.28
C GLY A 78 -5.41 -3.15 16.06
N MET A 79 -5.01 -3.48 14.84
CA MET A 79 -5.82 -3.19 13.64
C MET A 79 -6.95 -4.22 13.45
N GLN A 80 -7.97 -3.84 12.67
CA GLN A 80 -9.08 -4.73 12.34
C GLN A 80 -8.55 -6.04 11.74
N LYS A 81 -9.06 -7.17 12.23
CA LYS A 81 -8.54 -8.49 11.87
C LYS A 81 -8.62 -8.74 10.37
N VAL A 82 -7.46 -8.87 9.73
CA VAL A 82 -7.36 -9.16 8.30
C VAL A 82 -7.07 -10.65 8.13
N SER A 83 -7.87 -11.34 7.33
CA SER A 83 -7.57 -12.69 6.86
C SER A 83 -7.19 -12.65 5.39
N GLY A 84 -6.61 -13.71 4.84
CA GLY A 84 -6.21 -13.65 3.44
C GLY A 84 -5.48 -14.85 2.90
N LYS A 85 -4.86 -14.65 1.75
CA LYS A 85 -4.11 -15.67 1.01
C LYS A 85 -2.76 -15.13 0.59
N LEU A 86 -1.75 -16.00 0.63
CA LEU A 86 -0.41 -15.72 0.12
C LEU A 86 -0.08 -16.71 -0.98
N TRP A 87 0.58 -16.22 -2.02
CA TRP A 87 1.20 -17.04 -3.06
C TRP A 87 2.70 -16.92 -2.93
N VAL A 88 3.33 -17.99 -2.46
CA VAL A 88 4.77 -18.07 -2.20
C VAL A 88 5.44 -18.84 -3.33
N ASP A 89 6.45 -18.27 -3.97
CA ASP A 89 7.23 -18.92 -5.01
C ASP A 89 7.82 -20.26 -4.53
N ALA A 90 7.59 -21.34 -5.27
CA ALA A 90 8.00 -22.68 -4.86
C ALA A 90 9.52 -22.93 -4.97
N ARG A 91 10.26 -22.04 -5.65
CA ARG A 91 11.70 -22.14 -5.84
C ARG A 91 12.44 -21.16 -4.93
N ASP A 92 12.04 -19.89 -4.98
CA ASP A 92 12.79 -18.80 -4.34
C ASP A 92 12.18 -18.37 -3.00
N TRP A 93 11.03 -18.96 -2.60
CA TRP A 93 10.34 -18.70 -1.33
C TRP A 93 9.96 -17.24 -1.06
N VAL A 94 9.85 -16.43 -2.12
CA VAL A 94 9.36 -15.05 -2.05
C VAL A 94 7.84 -15.00 -2.23
N ILE A 95 7.18 -14.06 -1.56
CA ILE A 95 5.75 -13.80 -1.77
C ILE A 95 5.59 -13.06 -3.09
N ARG A 96 4.80 -13.60 -4.03
CA ARG A 96 4.51 -12.98 -5.33
C ARG A 96 3.19 -12.21 -5.32
N LYS A 97 2.22 -12.71 -4.56
CA LYS A 97 0.88 -12.12 -4.43
C LYS A 97 0.35 -12.33 -3.02
N MET A 98 -0.42 -11.36 -2.54
CA MET A 98 -1.23 -11.44 -1.35
C MET A 98 -2.65 -10.97 -1.64
N GLU A 99 -3.63 -11.64 -1.08
CA GLU A 99 -5.02 -11.16 -0.99
C GLU A 99 -5.37 -10.95 0.48
N MET A 100 -6.03 -9.84 0.77
CA MET A 100 -6.43 -9.43 2.10
C MET A 100 -7.93 -9.19 2.12
N ASP A 101 -8.63 -9.93 2.96
CA ASP A 101 -10.04 -9.71 3.31
C ASP A 101 -10.07 -8.78 4.53
N MET A 102 -10.41 -7.52 4.27
CA MET A 102 -10.49 -6.41 5.22
C MET A 102 -11.93 -5.90 5.31
N GLU A 103 -12.27 -5.18 6.37
CA GLU A 103 -13.51 -4.39 6.39
C GLU A 103 -13.11 -2.92 6.34
N ILE A 104 -13.87 -2.12 5.62
CA ILE A 104 -13.72 -0.66 5.60
C ILE A 104 -15.02 -0.05 6.11
N GLU A 105 -14.90 1.07 6.81
CA GLU A 105 -16.04 1.86 7.22
C GLU A 105 -16.40 2.84 6.08
N ASP A 106 -17.67 2.86 5.67
CA ASP A 106 -18.15 3.85 4.70
C ASP A 106 -18.50 5.19 5.36
N GLU A 107 -18.92 6.19 4.57
CA GLU A 107 -19.25 7.53 5.07
C GLU A 107 -20.41 7.55 6.08
N LYS A 108 -21.20 6.48 6.14
CA LYS A 108 -22.34 6.32 7.08
C LYS A 108 -21.94 5.55 8.33
N GLY A 109 -20.68 5.14 8.46
CA GLY A 109 -20.20 4.34 9.57
C GLY A 109 -20.48 2.84 9.43
N GLU A 110 -20.95 2.38 8.25
CA GLU A 110 -21.23 0.96 8.03
C GLU A 110 -19.98 0.22 7.59
N LYS A 111 -19.73 -0.94 8.22
CA LYS A 111 -18.59 -1.79 7.87
C LYS A 111 -18.92 -2.64 6.66
N ARG A 112 -18.11 -2.52 5.60
CA ARG A 112 -18.25 -3.28 4.35
C ARG A 112 -17.00 -4.15 4.12
N PRO A 113 -17.16 -5.43 3.77
CA PRO A 113 -16.03 -6.29 3.44
C PRO A 113 -15.41 -5.88 2.10
N VAL A 114 -14.10 -5.78 2.06
CA VAL A 114 -13.29 -5.42 0.88
C VAL A 114 -12.14 -6.40 0.74
N LYS A 115 -11.91 -6.85 -0.50
CA LYS A 115 -10.78 -7.73 -0.83
C LYS A 115 -9.67 -6.93 -1.51
N ALA A 116 -8.67 -6.50 -0.76
CA ALA A 116 -7.48 -5.89 -1.32
C ALA A 116 -6.52 -6.94 -1.89
N THR A 117 -5.81 -6.60 -2.96
CA THR A 117 -4.77 -7.45 -3.57
C THR A 117 -3.45 -6.71 -3.58
N ILE A 118 -2.37 -7.37 -3.20
CA ILE A 118 -1.00 -6.86 -3.34
C ILE A 118 -0.23 -7.80 -4.26
N LYS A 119 0.37 -7.24 -5.31
CA LYS A 119 1.30 -7.94 -6.20
C LYS A 119 2.70 -7.40 -5.98
N MET A 120 3.66 -8.32 -5.90
CA MET A 120 5.08 -8.01 -5.77
C MET A 120 5.75 -8.45 -7.08
N GLU A 121 6.46 -7.53 -7.71
CA GLU A 121 6.93 -7.65 -9.09
C GLU A 121 8.35 -7.08 -9.21
N ASP A 122 8.96 -7.28 -10.39
CA ASP A 122 10.34 -6.85 -10.70
C ASP A 122 11.33 -7.25 -9.61
N PHE A 123 11.39 -8.56 -9.35
CA PHE A 123 12.29 -9.08 -8.34
C PHE A 123 13.73 -9.04 -8.82
N ARG A 124 14.58 -8.35 -8.05
CA ARG A 124 16.01 -8.23 -8.33
C ARG A 124 16.84 -8.78 -7.19
N LYS A 125 17.99 -9.36 -7.54
CA LYS A 125 18.93 -9.88 -6.56
C LYS A 125 19.83 -8.75 -6.08
N VAL A 126 19.78 -8.45 -4.78
CA VAL A 126 20.65 -7.48 -4.12
C VAL A 126 21.42 -8.21 -3.02
N ASN A 127 22.74 -8.31 -3.18
CA ASN A 127 23.64 -9.04 -2.26
C ASN A 127 23.12 -10.41 -1.79
N GLY A 128 22.58 -11.20 -2.72
CA GLY A 128 22.10 -12.54 -2.40
C GLY A 128 20.60 -12.64 -2.09
N MET A 129 19.94 -11.53 -1.74
CA MET A 129 18.51 -11.51 -1.41
C MET A 129 17.68 -11.07 -2.62
N LEU A 130 16.56 -11.75 -2.85
CA LEU A 130 15.63 -11.41 -3.91
C LEU A 130 14.57 -10.43 -3.35
N MET A 131 14.51 -9.23 -3.91
CA MET A 131 13.63 -8.16 -3.41
C MET A 131 12.75 -7.61 -4.52
N PRO A 132 11.46 -7.32 -4.26
CA PRO A 132 10.59 -6.70 -5.24
C PRO A 132 10.95 -5.22 -5.41
N TYR A 133 11.13 -4.78 -6.66
CA TYR A 133 11.34 -3.36 -6.99
C TYR A 133 10.04 -2.66 -7.37
N ARG A 134 8.96 -3.42 -7.57
CA ARG A 134 7.62 -2.88 -7.82
C ARG A 134 6.60 -3.62 -6.97
N THR A 135 5.81 -2.88 -6.20
CA THR A 135 4.68 -3.42 -5.45
C THR A 135 3.42 -2.70 -5.88
N VAL A 136 2.39 -3.44 -6.27
CA VAL A 136 1.10 -2.90 -6.69
C VAL A 136 0.04 -3.36 -5.71
N MET A 137 -0.54 -2.42 -4.97
CA MET A 137 -1.68 -2.65 -4.10
C MET A 137 -2.94 -2.15 -4.79
N THR A 138 -3.91 -3.03 -4.96
CA THR A 138 -5.23 -2.70 -5.48
C THR A 138 -6.25 -2.88 -4.37
N VAL A 139 -6.92 -1.81 -3.98
CA VAL A 139 -8.04 -1.83 -3.04
C VAL A 139 -9.30 -1.51 -3.83
N PRO A 140 -10.23 -2.46 -4.02
CA PRO A 140 -11.50 -2.13 -4.64
C PRO A 140 -12.24 -1.13 -3.74
N MET A 141 -12.69 -0.03 -4.34
CA MET A 141 -13.58 0.89 -3.64
C MET A 141 -14.96 0.25 -3.56
N PRO A 142 -15.72 0.48 -2.48
CA PRO A 142 -17.11 0.06 -2.42
C PRO A 142 -17.88 0.88 -3.46
N THR A 143 -18.16 0.27 -4.62
CA THR A 143 -18.75 0.91 -5.81
C THR A 143 -20.26 1.07 -5.72
N GLU A 144 -20.85 1.20 -4.54
CA GLU A 144 -22.27 1.56 -4.44
C GLU A 144 -22.42 3.08 -4.47
N LEU A 145 -21.97 3.69 -5.56
CA LEU A 145 -22.53 4.97 -5.94
C LEU A 145 -23.99 4.71 -6.29
N THR A 146 -24.90 5.47 -5.68
CA THR A 146 -26.26 5.51 -6.18
C THR A 146 -26.26 6.00 -7.63
N PRO A 147 -27.26 5.63 -8.44
CA PRO A 147 -27.37 6.15 -9.81
C PRO A 147 -27.34 7.69 -9.89
N GLU A 148 -27.79 8.37 -8.82
CA GLU A 148 -27.79 9.82 -8.69
C GLU A 148 -26.37 10.36 -8.45
N GLU A 149 -25.62 9.79 -7.50
CA GLU A 149 -24.21 10.15 -7.24
C GLU A 149 -23.29 9.87 -8.45
N GLU A 150 -23.53 8.76 -9.16
CA GLU A 150 -22.81 8.45 -10.40
C GLU A 150 -23.10 9.54 -11.46
N GLN A 151 -24.36 9.95 -11.59
CA GLN A 151 -24.77 10.96 -12.56
C GLN A 151 -24.21 12.35 -12.21
N GLU A 152 -24.20 12.73 -10.94
CA GLU A 152 -23.60 14.00 -10.49
C GLU A 152 -22.08 14.02 -10.73
N MET A 153 -21.37 12.94 -10.39
CA MET A 153 -19.93 12.86 -10.68
C MET A 153 -19.63 12.88 -12.18
N ARG A 154 -20.44 12.21 -13.01
CA ARG A 154 -20.28 12.28 -14.48
C ARG A 154 -20.42 13.71 -14.98
N LYS A 155 -21.45 14.44 -14.52
CA LYS A 155 -21.65 15.85 -14.88
C LYS A 155 -20.50 16.72 -14.40
N GLY A 156 -20.07 16.57 -13.15
CA GLY A 156 -18.95 17.34 -12.60
C GLY A 156 -17.64 17.13 -13.37
N LEU A 157 -17.36 15.89 -13.81
CA LEU A 157 -16.21 15.60 -14.67
C LEU A 157 -16.34 16.23 -16.06
N GLU A 158 -17.51 16.15 -16.68
CA GLU A 158 -17.75 16.78 -17.99
C GLU A 158 -17.60 18.31 -17.92
N GLU A 159 -18.12 18.94 -16.88
CA GLU A 159 -17.99 20.38 -16.65
C GLU A 159 -16.53 20.78 -16.38
N ALA A 160 -15.82 20.02 -15.54
CA ALA A 160 -14.39 20.24 -15.30
C ALA A 160 -13.56 20.09 -16.58
N GLN A 161 -13.84 19.08 -17.41
CA GLN A 161 -13.17 18.90 -18.70
C GLN A 161 -13.46 20.03 -19.68
N LYS A 162 -14.72 20.52 -19.74
CA LYS A 162 -15.08 21.68 -20.56
C LYS A 162 -14.36 22.95 -20.10
N ALA A 163 -14.34 23.22 -18.80
CA ALA A 163 -13.64 24.37 -18.25
C ALA A 163 -12.14 24.32 -18.58
N LEU A 164 -11.50 23.15 -18.44
CA LEU A 164 -10.10 22.97 -18.86
C LEU A 164 -9.93 23.18 -20.37
N ALA A 165 -10.89 22.74 -21.19
CA ALA A 165 -10.86 22.90 -22.64
C ALA A 165 -10.96 24.38 -23.10
N GLU A 166 -11.59 25.24 -22.31
CA GLU A 166 -11.75 26.68 -22.58
C GLU A 166 -10.61 27.55 -22.06
N MET A 167 -9.78 27.02 -21.14
CA MET A 167 -8.60 27.71 -20.61
C MET A 167 -7.47 27.85 -21.64
N SER A 168 -6.63 28.86 -21.45
CA SER A 168 -5.38 28.99 -22.23
C SER A 168 -4.44 27.80 -21.97
N PRO A 169 -3.47 27.52 -22.87
CA PRO A 169 -2.56 26.38 -22.70
C PRO A 169 -1.75 26.42 -21.39
N GLU A 170 -1.37 27.61 -20.94
CA GLU A 170 -0.57 27.82 -19.72
C GLU A 170 -1.42 27.60 -18.46
N GLU A 171 -2.65 28.12 -18.45
CA GLU A 171 -3.62 27.91 -17.37
C GLU A 171 -4.07 26.45 -17.29
N ARG A 172 -4.32 25.80 -18.42
CA ARG A 172 -4.64 24.37 -18.50
C ARG A 172 -3.51 23.53 -17.91
N ALA A 173 -2.25 23.79 -18.31
CA ALA A 173 -1.11 23.02 -17.80
C ALA A 173 -0.92 23.20 -16.28
N MET A 174 -1.22 24.38 -15.75
CA MET A 174 -1.22 24.62 -14.30
C MET A 174 -2.36 23.88 -13.61
N MET A 175 -3.57 23.94 -14.16
CA MET A 175 -4.75 23.31 -13.58
C MET A 175 -4.69 21.77 -13.68
N GLU A 176 -4.16 21.21 -14.76
CA GLU A 176 -3.90 19.77 -14.91
C GLU A 176 -2.92 19.24 -13.86
N LYS A 177 -1.89 20.03 -13.49
CA LYS A 177 -0.97 19.63 -12.41
C LYS A 177 -1.64 19.58 -11.04
N ILE A 178 -2.64 20.44 -10.80
CA ILE A 178 -3.33 20.57 -9.52
C ILE A 178 -4.49 19.57 -9.43
N MET A 179 -5.33 19.52 -10.46
CA MET A 179 -6.60 18.77 -10.48
C MET A 179 -6.51 17.42 -11.20
N GLY A 180 -5.52 17.21 -12.06
CA GLY A 180 -5.31 15.94 -12.78
C GLY A 180 -5.43 14.68 -11.93
N PRO A 181 -4.78 14.57 -10.75
CA PRO A 181 -4.88 13.36 -9.92
C PRO A 181 -6.28 13.15 -9.36
N GLN A 182 -6.99 14.22 -9.00
CA GLN A 182 -8.38 14.12 -8.53
C GLN A 182 -9.33 13.70 -9.66
N ILE A 183 -9.15 14.25 -10.86
CA ILE A 183 -9.93 13.87 -12.06
C ILE A 183 -9.70 12.39 -12.40
N GLU A 184 -8.46 11.92 -12.39
CA GLU A 184 -8.12 10.52 -12.65
C GLU A 184 -8.74 9.59 -11.60
N MET A 185 -8.74 10.00 -10.32
CA MET A 185 -9.38 9.26 -9.24
C MET A 185 -10.90 9.17 -9.42
N MET A 186 -11.59 10.27 -9.73
CA MET A 186 -13.03 10.29 -10.00
C MET A 186 -13.40 9.42 -11.22
N GLN A 187 -12.59 9.47 -12.29
CA GLN A 187 -12.78 8.60 -13.45
C GLN A 187 -12.62 7.12 -13.11
N LYS A 188 -11.62 6.77 -12.30
CA LYS A 188 -11.43 5.39 -11.82
C LYS A 188 -12.61 4.93 -10.96
N MET A 189 -13.14 5.78 -10.07
CA MET A 189 -14.33 5.45 -9.28
C MET A 189 -15.56 5.19 -10.15
N LEU A 190 -15.84 6.05 -11.15
CA LEU A 190 -16.95 5.84 -12.09
C LEU A 190 -16.79 4.58 -12.97
N ALA A 191 -15.55 4.19 -13.28
CA ALA A 191 -15.27 2.97 -14.02
C ALA A 191 -15.41 1.70 -13.16
N GLY A 192 -15.82 1.83 -11.89
CA GLY A 192 -15.82 0.73 -10.92
C GLY A 192 -14.41 0.28 -10.52
N GLY A 193 -13.40 1.10 -10.81
CA GLY A 193 -12.00 0.84 -10.54
C GLY A 193 -11.65 1.05 -9.08
N GLY A 194 -10.88 0.12 -8.52
CA GLY A 194 -10.27 0.30 -7.21
C GLY A 194 -9.15 1.34 -7.20
N ILE A 195 -8.73 1.74 -6.00
CA ILE A 195 -7.51 2.51 -5.82
C ILE A 195 -6.32 1.58 -6.09
N GLU A 196 -5.45 2.00 -7.01
CA GLU A 196 -4.16 1.35 -7.24
C GLU A 196 -3.04 2.21 -6.66
N ILE A 197 -2.29 1.66 -5.71
CA ILE A 197 -1.10 2.25 -5.11
C ILE A 197 0.09 1.48 -5.63
N VAL A 198 0.99 2.17 -6.33
CA VAL A 198 2.23 1.59 -6.87
C VAL A 198 3.41 2.13 -6.08
N THR A 199 4.18 1.22 -5.47
CA THR A 199 5.44 1.53 -4.81
C THR A 199 6.59 1.04 -5.69
N VAL A 200 7.51 1.94 -6.02
CA VAL A 200 8.71 1.64 -6.82
C VAL A 200 9.96 1.88 -5.99
N VAL A 201 10.84 0.88 -5.94
CA VAL A 201 12.15 1.00 -5.30
C VAL A 201 13.15 1.48 -6.34
N ASN A 202 13.75 2.65 -6.10
CA ASN A 202 14.69 3.27 -7.04
C ASN A 202 16.15 2.87 -6.77
N ASP A 203 16.54 2.75 -5.50
CA ASP A 203 17.91 2.43 -5.11
C ASP A 203 17.91 1.60 -3.82
N VAL A 204 18.83 0.65 -3.74
CA VAL A 204 19.05 -0.16 -2.55
C VAL A 204 20.54 -0.22 -2.29
N LYS A 205 20.93 0.22 -1.10
CA LYS A 205 22.28 0.08 -0.57
C LYS A 205 22.25 -0.80 0.66
N VAL A 206 23.23 -1.70 0.75
CA VAL A 206 23.30 -2.76 1.76
C VAL A 206 24.66 -2.73 2.42
N ASN A 207 24.70 -3.02 3.72
CA ASN A 207 25.92 -3.05 4.53
C ASN A 207 26.76 -1.76 4.40
N THR A 208 26.10 -0.60 4.37
CA THR A 208 26.76 0.71 4.17
C THR A 208 27.51 1.23 5.40
N GLY A 209 27.47 0.51 6.54
CA GLY A 209 28.07 0.95 7.79
C GLY A 209 27.31 2.12 8.43
N LEU A 210 25.98 2.09 8.39
CA LEU A 210 25.15 3.09 9.08
C LEU A 210 25.49 3.11 10.58
N SER A 211 25.63 4.31 11.14
CA SER A 211 25.87 4.49 12.57
C SER A 211 24.61 4.19 13.37
N ASP A 212 24.77 3.59 14.55
CA ASP A 212 23.70 3.37 15.53
C ASP A 212 23.01 4.69 15.92
N ASP A 213 23.72 5.82 15.83
CA ASP A 213 23.17 7.16 16.08
C ASP A 213 21.99 7.52 15.17
N LEU A 214 21.91 6.93 13.97
CA LEU A 214 20.78 7.13 13.05
C LEU A 214 19.50 6.46 13.54
N PHE A 215 19.62 5.51 14.47
CA PHE A 215 18.50 4.75 15.04
C PHE A 215 18.13 5.25 16.44
N ASP A 216 18.76 6.32 16.93
CA ASP A 216 18.39 6.98 18.17
C ASP A 216 17.24 7.97 17.94
N GLY A 217 16.00 7.49 18.17
CA GLY A 217 14.79 8.28 18.00
C GLY A 217 14.72 9.54 18.86
N SER A 218 15.48 9.63 19.94
CA SER A 218 15.55 10.85 20.78
C SER A 218 16.21 12.03 20.07
N LYS A 219 16.94 11.78 18.98
CA LYS A 219 17.62 12.80 18.18
C LYS A 219 16.73 13.39 17.07
N LEU A 220 15.50 12.89 16.88
CA LEU A 220 14.53 13.50 15.97
C LEU A 220 14.17 14.91 16.43
N LYS A 221 14.19 15.87 15.50
CA LYS A 221 13.88 17.29 15.72
C LYS A 221 13.06 17.84 14.57
#